data_AF-A0AAU8K7T4-F1
#
_entry.id   AF-A0AAU8K7T4-F1
#
_cell.length_a   1.000
_cell.length_b   1.000
_cell.length_c   1.000
_cell.angle_alpha   90.00
_cell.angle_beta   90.00
_cell.angle_gamma   90.00
#
_symmetry.space_group_name_H-M   'P 1'
#
loop_
_entity.id
_entity.type
_entity.pdbx_description
1 polymer ?
#
loop_
_entity_poly.entity_id
_entity_poly.type
_entity_poly.pdbx_seq_one_letter_code
_entity_poly.pdbx_strand_id
1 'polypeptide(L)'
;MSEDLVDAAGLSSAVAPTGGDLRTVVHTAAVPTGQLHYATDLAVADIEAALDFLLPRLRDEIEKLDASSAAFRIAVALRQLVTDSAAIARWRLEELAADDFFNALSRRQSEQSLLNAWNRLAEALLPWGREEGYDTAGWRRVSHIDALSAAVQRNQDETYRAKLAERVRKASDR
;
A
#
# COMPACT_ATOMS: atom_id res chain seq x y z
N MET A 1 -57.05 32.13 -1.34
CA MET A 1 -57.90 31.08 -0.71
C MET A 1 -57.39 29.76 -1.25
N SER A 2 -57.00 28.74 -0.51
CA SER A 2 -56.76 28.44 0.91
C SER A 2 -56.05 27.07 0.84
N GLU A 3 -54.86 26.92 1.42
CA GLU A 3 -54.61 26.29 2.74
C GLU A 3 -54.92 24.78 2.84
N ASP A 4 -54.03 24.13 3.57
CA ASP A 4 -54.14 22.85 4.31
C ASP A 4 -53.84 21.53 3.59
N LEU A 5 -52.81 20.76 3.98
CA LEU A 5 -52.42 20.13 5.27
C LEU A 5 -52.94 18.68 5.39
N VAL A 6 -51.97 17.76 5.39
CA VAL A 6 -51.72 16.68 6.37
C VAL A 6 -52.89 15.79 6.85
N ASP A 7 -52.73 14.46 6.66
CA ASP A 7 -52.80 13.36 7.65
C ASP A 7 -53.09 12.04 6.90
N ALA A 8 -52.31 10.97 6.99
CA ALA A 8 -51.89 10.11 8.11
C ALA A 8 -52.67 8.79 8.18
N ALA A 9 -51.92 7.75 8.54
CA ALA A 9 -52.35 6.48 9.13
C ALA A 9 -53.05 5.44 8.24
N GLY A 10 -52.23 4.52 7.70
CA GLY A 10 -52.58 3.12 7.50
C GLY A 10 -51.56 2.24 8.24
N LEU A 11 -51.85 1.91 9.50
CA LEU A 11 -51.10 0.98 10.34
C LEU A 11 -51.23 -0.45 9.81
N SER A 12 -50.13 -1.17 9.67
CA SER A 12 -50.13 -2.62 9.93
C SER A 12 -48.80 -3.06 10.52
N SER A 13 -48.90 -3.44 11.79
CA SER A 13 -47.94 -4.18 12.60
C SER A 13 -47.60 -5.54 12.00
N ALA A 14 -46.33 -5.92 12.02
CA ALA A 14 -45.91 -7.30 12.30
C ALA A 14 -44.39 -7.43 12.53
N VAL A 15 -44.05 -7.77 13.77
CA VAL A 15 -43.01 -8.72 14.20
C VAL A 15 -41.53 -8.36 13.95
N ALA A 16 -40.87 -7.97 15.04
CA ALA A 16 -39.42 -7.99 15.17
C ALA A 16 -38.88 -9.43 15.25
N PRO A 17 -37.78 -9.77 14.55
CA PRO A 17 -36.91 -10.85 14.94
C PRO A 17 -35.82 -10.33 15.88
N THR A 18 -35.98 -10.71 17.15
CA THR A 18 -34.99 -10.68 18.22
C THR A 18 -33.71 -11.43 17.84
N GLY A 19 -32.56 -10.85 18.18
CA GLY A 19 -31.36 -11.58 18.59
C GLY A 19 -30.67 -12.43 17.54
N GLY A 20 -29.83 -11.80 16.73
CA GLY A 20 -28.89 -12.48 15.83
C GLY A 20 -27.54 -11.77 15.86
N ASP A 21 -26.86 -11.89 17.01
CA ASP A 21 -25.41 -11.86 17.21
C ASP A 21 -24.61 -11.18 16.07
N LEU A 22 -24.49 -9.84 16.15
CA LEU A 22 -23.48 -9.10 15.40
C LEU A 22 -22.13 -9.52 15.98
N ARG A 23 -21.61 -10.66 15.53
CA ARG A 23 -20.21 -11.01 15.69
C ARG A 23 -19.42 -9.88 15.07
N THR A 24 -18.93 -9.00 15.95
CA THR A 24 -17.74 -8.19 15.71
C THR A 24 -16.69 -9.19 15.22
N VAL A 25 -16.52 -9.27 13.90
CA VAL A 25 -15.30 -9.83 13.34
C VAL A 25 -14.25 -8.81 13.73
N VAL A 26 -13.68 -9.00 14.92
CA VAL A 26 -12.38 -8.46 15.25
C VAL A 26 -11.48 -9.09 14.21
N HIS A 27 -11.27 -8.37 13.13
CA HIS A 27 -10.19 -8.65 12.21
C HIS A 27 -8.95 -8.35 13.05
N THR A 28 -8.49 -9.35 13.79
CA THR A 28 -7.25 -9.29 14.53
C THR A 28 -6.20 -9.07 13.45
N ALA A 29 -5.82 -7.82 13.23
CA ALA A 29 -4.70 -7.48 12.37
C ALA A 29 -3.52 -8.29 12.90
N ALA A 30 -3.06 -9.26 12.10
CA ALA A 30 -1.88 -10.02 12.44
C ALA A 30 -0.76 -9.01 12.72
N VAL A 31 -0.15 -9.12 13.90
CA VAL A 31 1.07 -8.37 14.23
C VAL A 31 2.08 -8.68 13.11
N PRO A 32 2.75 -7.68 12.50
CA PRO A 32 3.72 -7.93 11.45
C PRO A 32 4.77 -8.93 11.92
N THR A 33 4.67 -10.18 11.47
CA THR A 33 5.56 -11.26 11.90
C THR A 33 6.76 -11.31 10.97
N GLY A 34 7.69 -10.38 11.17
CA GLY A 34 9.03 -10.48 10.61
C GLY A 34 9.36 -9.53 9.47
N GLN A 35 10.58 -9.71 8.98
CA GLN A 35 11.19 -8.88 7.95
C GLN A 35 10.44 -9.03 6.62
N LEU A 36 9.99 -7.93 6.00
CA LEU A 36 9.32 -8.00 4.69
C LEU A 36 10.30 -8.44 3.60
N HIS A 37 10.16 -9.63 3.03
CA HIS A 37 11.05 -10.13 1.98
C HIS A 37 10.50 -9.86 0.58
N TYR A 38 9.17 -9.90 0.43
CA TYR A 38 8.44 -9.83 -0.83
C TYR A 38 7.18 -8.95 -0.72
N ALA A 39 6.63 -8.52 -1.86
CA ALA A 39 5.40 -7.73 -1.86
C ALA A 39 4.21 -8.53 -1.35
N THR A 40 4.22 -9.85 -1.57
CA THR A 40 3.21 -10.78 -1.04
C THR A 40 3.22 -10.91 0.49
N ASP A 41 4.29 -10.45 1.15
CA ASP A 41 4.37 -10.46 2.61
C ASP A 41 3.65 -9.27 3.24
N LEU A 42 3.28 -8.26 2.43
CA LEU A 42 2.61 -7.05 2.91
C LEU A 42 1.18 -7.34 3.38
N ALA A 43 0.86 -6.80 4.55
CA ALA A 43 -0.48 -6.69 5.08
C ALA A 43 -0.95 -5.23 5.10
N VAL A 44 -2.27 -5.04 5.25
CA VAL A 44 -2.85 -3.70 5.46
C VAL A 44 -2.24 -3.03 6.69
N ALA A 45 -1.92 -3.81 7.73
CA ALA A 45 -1.28 -3.31 8.95
C ALA A 45 0.08 -2.64 8.71
N ASP A 46 0.85 -3.10 7.72
CA ASP A 46 2.16 -2.49 7.39
C ASP A 46 1.96 -1.10 6.77
N ILE A 47 0.92 -0.95 5.94
CA ILE A 47 0.54 0.33 5.33
C ILE A 47 0.06 1.31 6.41
N GLU A 48 -0.76 0.84 7.35
CA GLU A 48 -1.24 1.67 8.46
C GLU A 48 -0.10 2.10 9.38
N ALA A 49 0.78 1.19 9.76
CA ALA A 49 1.94 1.51 10.59
C ALA A 49 2.82 2.59 9.94
N ALA A 50 3.04 2.50 8.62
CA ALA A 50 3.77 3.52 7.87
C ALA A 50 3.05 4.88 7.86
N LEU A 51 1.73 4.90 7.69
CA LEU A 51 0.94 6.13 7.71
C LEU A 51 0.89 6.78 9.11
N ASP A 52 0.66 5.98 10.15
CA ASP A 52 0.63 6.42 11.54
C ASP A 52 1.97 7.03 11.96
N PHE A 53 3.07 6.57 11.38
CA PHE A 53 4.38 7.16 11.57
C PHE A 53 4.57 8.47 10.77
N LEU A 54 4.28 8.47 9.46
CA LEU A 54 4.61 9.59 8.57
C LEU A 54 3.65 10.78 8.68
N LEU A 55 2.35 10.53 8.73
CA LEU A 55 1.35 11.60 8.57
C LEU A 55 1.37 12.62 9.71
N PRO A 56 1.52 12.24 10.99
CA PRO A 56 1.66 13.23 12.06
C PRO A 56 2.90 14.12 11.84
N ARG A 57 4.04 13.52 11.48
CA ARG A 57 5.29 14.24 11.26
C ARG A 57 5.20 15.21 10.08
N LEU A 58 4.62 14.78 8.96
CA LEU A 58 4.39 15.65 7.80
C LEU A 58 3.43 16.79 8.13
N ARG A 59 2.35 16.53 8.87
CA ARG A 59 1.41 17.56 9.32
C ARG A 59 2.14 18.60 10.18
N ASP A 60 2.87 18.14 11.19
CA ASP A 60 3.55 19.03 12.13
C ASP A 60 4.61 19.89 11.44
N GLU A 61 5.30 19.38 10.41
CA GLU A 61 6.21 20.18 9.59
C GLU A 61 5.48 21.17 8.67
N ILE A 62 4.37 20.76 8.04
CA ILE A 62 3.58 21.64 7.17
C ILE A 62 3.03 22.84 7.95
N GLU A 63 2.56 22.63 9.17
CA GLU A 63 1.98 23.68 10.03
C GLU A 63 3.00 24.77 10.42
N LYS A 64 4.30 24.46 10.39
CA LYS A 64 5.38 25.41 10.69
C LYS A 64 5.77 26.28 9.48
N LEU A 65 5.34 25.93 8.28
CA LEU A 65 5.76 26.58 7.04
C LEU A 65 4.82 27.72 6.63
N ASP A 66 5.38 28.77 6.03
CA ASP A 66 4.59 29.81 5.37
C ASP A 66 3.83 29.22 4.17
N ALA A 67 2.51 29.38 4.14
CA ALA A 67 1.63 28.82 3.11
C ALA A 67 1.94 29.28 1.67
N SER A 68 2.60 30.43 1.51
CA SER A 68 3.04 30.96 0.21
C SER A 68 4.41 30.43 -0.22
N SER A 69 5.14 29.77 0.68
CA SER A 69 6.50 29.30 0.42
C SER A 69 6.55 28.09 -0.52
N ALA A 70 7.69 27.92 -1.19
CA ALA A 70 7.95 26.71 -1.97
C ALA A 70 8.04 25.46 -1.09
N ALA A 71 8.60 25.60 0.13
CA ALA A 71 8.69 24.51 1.09
C ALA A 71 7.31 23.97 1.47
N PHE A 72 6.34 24.84 1.73
CA PHE A 72 4.96 24.43 2.01
C PHE A 72 4.35 23.64 0.86
N ARG A 73 4.49 24.12 -0.39
CA ARG A 73 3.97 23.40 -1.58
C ARG A 73 4.62 22.02 -1.74
N ILE A 74 5.92 21.91 -1.50
CA ILE A 74 6.65 20.64 -1.56
C ILE A 74 6.15 19.68 -0.47
N ALA A 75 6.00 20.16 0.76
CA ALA A 75 5.55 19.35 1.89
C ALA A 75 4.10 18.85 1.69
N VAL A 76 3.20 19.70 1.19
CA VAL A 76 1.84 19.31 0.81
C VAL A 76 1.85 18.27 -0.31
N ALA A 77 2.66 18.47 -1.35
CA ALA A 77 2.80 17.50 -2.43
C ALA A 77 3.32 16.14 -1.93
N LEU A 78 4.29 16.14 -1.02
CA LEU A 78 4.80 14.92 -0.39
C LEU A 78 3.72 14.21 0.43
N ARG A 79 2.94 14.95 1.24
CA ARG A 79 1.80 14.38 1.98
C ARG A 79 0.77 13.75 1.05
N GLN A 80 0.48 14.40 -0.08
CA GLN A 80 -0.42 13.84 -1.09
C GLN A 80 0.13 12.54 -1.68
N LEU A 81 1.40 12.52 -2.09
CA LEU A 81 2.06 11.32 -2.64
C LEU A 81 2.08 10.14 -1.66
N VAL A 82 2.30 10.42 -0.37
CA VAL A 82 2.22 9.40 0.69
C VAL A 82 0.80 8.86 0.81
N THR A 83 -0.20 9.74 0.87
CA THR A 83 -1.61 9.35 1.00
C THR A 83 -2.08 8.54 -0.21
N ASP A 84 -1.75 8.98 -1.43
CA ASP A 84 -2.12 8.30 -2.67
C ASP A 84 -1.43 6.93 -2.78
N SER A 85 -0.16 6.84 -2.42
CA SER A 85 0.57 5.57 -2.44
C SER A 85 -0.02 4.58 -1.44
N ALA A 86 -0.39 5.04 -0.24
CA ALA A 86 -1.06 4.18 0.74
C ALA A 86 -2.46 3.74 0.28
N ALA A 87 -3.25 4.64 -0.31
CA ALA A 87 -4.56 4.31 -0.85
C ALA A 87 -4.46 3.25 -1.97
N ILE A 88 -3.49 3.40 -2.88
CA ILE A 88 -3.23 2.41 -3.93
C ILE A 88 -2.81 1.07 -3.31
N ALA A 89 -1.90 1.06 -2.33
CA ALA A 89 -1.44 -0.17 -1.70
C ALA A 89 -2.60 -0.91 -1.00
N ARG A 90 -3.42 -0.19 -0.21
CA ARG A 90 -4.63 -0.71 0.42
C ARG A 90 -5.58 -1.34 -0.59
N TRP A 91 -5.95 -0.58 -1.62
CA TRP A 91 -6.88 -1.05 -2.64
C TRP A 91 -6.38 -2.31 -3.34
N ARG A 92 -5.08 -2.39 -3.65
CA ARG A 92 -4.49 -3.59 -4.26
C ARG A 92 -4.44 -4.78 -3.31
N LEU A 93 -4.19 -4.58 -2.02
CA LEU A 93 -4.27 -5.66 -1.03
C LEU A 93 -5.70 -6.21 -0.91
N GLU A 94 -6.70 -5.33 -0.90
CA GLU A 94 -8.11 -5.73 -0.87
C GLU A 94 -8.50 -6.52 -2.13
N GLU A 95 -8.09 -6.04 -3.32
CA GLU A 95 -8.34 -6.73 -4.59
C GLU A 95 -7.64 -8.09 -4.65
N LEU A 96 -6.39 -8.19 -4.18
CA LEU A 96 -5.64 -9.44 -4.09
C LEU A 96 -6.25 -10.43 -3.09
N ALA A 97 -6.77 -9.94 -1.98
CA ALA A 97 -7.45 -10.76 -0.98
C ALA A 97 -8.81 -11.29 -1.46
N ALA A 98 -9.53 -10.49 -2.28
CA ALA A 98 -10.78 -10.93 -2.90
C ALA A 98 -10.57 -11.99 -3.99
N ASP A 99 -9.37 -12.02 -4.61
CA ASP A 99 -8.97 -12.91 -5.70
C ASP A 99 -9.93 -12.90 -6.91
N ASP A 100 -10.62 -11.77 -7.13
CA ASP A 100 -11.56 -11.58 -8.23
C ASP A 100 -10.88 -10.97 -9.46
N PHE A 101 -10.03 -11.77 -10.10
CA PHE A 101 -9.28 -11.35 -11.28
C PHE A 101 -9.80 -12.00 -12.56
N PHE A 102 -10.01 -11.18 -13.60
CA PHE A 102 -10.40 -11.66 -14.92
C PHE A 102 -9.38 -12.62 -15.54
N ASN A 103 -8.08 -12.42 -15.30
CA ASN A 103 -7.01 -13.31 -15.72
C ASN A 103 -5.71 -13.10 -14.92
N ALA A 104 -4.73 -13.98 -15.15
CA ALA A 104 -3.42 -13.93 -14.48
C ALA A 104 -2.61 -12.65 -14.76
N LEU A 105 -2.81 -12.00 -15.92
CA LEU A 105 -2.14 -10.74 -16.24
C LEU A 105 -2.67 -9.61 -15.36
N SER A 106 -3.99 -9.53 -15.16
CA SER A 106 -4.61 -8.55 -14.26
C SER A 106 -4.12 -8.71 -12.83
N ARG A 107 -4.07 -9.95 -12.32
CA ARG A 107 -3.51 -10.24 -10.99
C ARG A 107 -2.05 -9.75 -10.86
N ARG A 108 -1.21 -10.08 -11.84
CA ARG A 108 0.20 -9.65 -11.86
C ARG A 108 0.37 -8.13 -11.92
N GLN A 109 -0.51 -7.43 -12.63
CA GLN A 109 -0.51 -5.96 -12.66
C GLN A 109 -0.86 -5.38 -11.29
N SER A 110 -1.81 -5.97 -10.57
CA SER A 110 -2.15 -5.56 -9.20
C SER A 110 -1.01 -5.81 -8.22
N GLU A 111 -0.35 -6.96 -8.30
CA GLU A 111 0.86 -7.27 -7.50
C GLU A 111 2.00 -6.26 -7.78
N GLN A 112 2.25 -5.93 -9.05
CA GLN A 112 3.25 -4.94 -9.41
C GLN A 112 2.87 -3.52 -8.95
N SER A 113 1.58 -3.18 -9.02
CA SER A 113 1.05 -1.91 -8.51
C SER A 113 1.23 -1.81 -7.00
N LEU A 114 0.98 -2.88 -6.24
CA LEU A 114 1.21 -2.97 -4.80
C LEU A 114 2.70 -2.77 -4.48
N LEU A 115 3.60 -3.52 -5.15
CA LEU A 115 5.05 -3.39 -4.97
C LEU A 115 5.53 -1.95 -5.21
N ASN A 116 5.05 -1.30 -6.28
CA ASN A 116 5.43 0.07 -6.61
C ASN A 116 4.92 1.07 -5.58
N ALA A 117 3.67 0.92 -5.13
CA ALA A 117 3.05 1.78 -4.13
C ALA A 117 3.76 1.66 -2.77
N TRP A 118 4.04 0.43 -2.33
CA TRP A 118 4.83 0.18 -1.12
C TRP A 118 6.22 0.80 -1.21
N ASN A 119 6.93 0.59 -2.32
CA ASN A 119 8.29 1.11 -2.45
C ASN A 119 8.34 2.64 -2.42
N ARG A 120 7.30 3.34 -2.91
CA ARG A 120 7.19 4.80 -2.77
C ARG A 120 7.00 5.22 -1.31
N LEU A 121 6.19 4.49 -0.55
CA LEU A 121 6.06 4.72 0.91
C LEU A 121 7.38 4.48 1.63
N ALA A 122 8.05 3.35 1.35
CA ALA A 122 9.35 3.03 1.92
C ALA A 122 10.39 4.12 1.60
N GLU A 123 10.39 4.66 0.37
CA GLU A 123 11.27 5.78 0.00
C GLU A 123 10.95 7.07 0.79
N ALA A 124 9.68 7.37 1.03
CA ALA A 124 9.28 8.50 1.87
C ALA A 124 9.65 8.30 3.36
N LEU A 125 9.74 7.06 3.81
CA LEU A 125 10.16 6.66 5.16
C LEU A 125 11.68 6.78 5.36
N LEU A 126 12.51 6.47 4.35
CA LEU A 126 13.97 6.40 4.48
C LEU A 126 14.63 7.59 5.20
N PRO A 127 14.25 8.87 4.96
CA PRO A 127 14.86 10.02 5.65
C PRO A 127 14.70 9.98 7.18
N TRP A 128 13.70 9.27 7.68
CA TRP A 128 13.34 9.18 9.10
C TRP A 128 14.01 7.99 9.82
N GLY A 129 14.94 7.27 9.17
CA GLY A 129 15.51 6.02 9.69
C GLY A 129 16.29 6.11 11.00
N ARG A 130 16.48 7.31 11.56
CA ARG A 130 17.12 7.56 12.86
C ARG A 130 16.14 8.05 13.94
N GLU A 131 14.89 8.27 13.56
CA GLU A 131 13.86 8.82 14.45
C GLU A 131 13.24 7.72 15.31
N GLU A 132 12.82 8.09 16.52
CA GLU A 132 12.15 7.18 17.43
C GLU A 132 10.85 6.63 16.81
N GLY A 133 10.63 5.33 16.97
CA GLY A 133 9.47 4.63 16.40
C GLY A 133 9.63 4.20 14.94
N TYR A 134 10.79 4.42 14.32
CA TYR A 134 11.06 3.92 12.98
C TYR A 134 11.29 2.40 12.95
N ASP A 135 10.48 1.65 12.20
CA ASP A 135 10.68 0.21 12.02
C ASP A 135 11.69 -0.09 10.90
N THR A 136 12.95 -0.27 11.29
CA THR A 136 14.06 -0.59 10.36
C THR A 136 13.94 -1.95 9.67
N ALA A 137 13.19 -2.90 10.23
CA ALA A 137 13.05 -4.24 9.67
C ALA A 137 11.85 -4.34 8.73
N GLY A 138 10.74 -3.68 9.10
CA GLY A 138 9.51 -3.62 8.33
C GLY A 138 9.56 -2.61 7.18
N TRP A 139 10.07 -1.40 7.38
CA TRP A 139 9.90 -0.31 6.41
C TRP A 139 11.02 -0.19 5.38
N ARG A 140 11.28 -1.29 4.66
CA ARG A 140 12.28 -1.34 3.60
C ARG A 140 11.68 -1.51 2.21
N ARG A 141 12.44 -1.06 1.21
CA ARG A 141 12.13 -1.40 -0.18
C ARG A 141 12.19 -2.90 -0.38
N VAL A 142 11.28 -3.39 -1.21
CA VAL A 142 11.22 -4.76 -1.67
C VAL A 142 11.54 -4.79 -3.16
N SER A 143 12.32 -5.77 -3.61
CA SER A 143 12.76 -5.85 -5.01
C SER A 143 11.87 -6.73 -5.88
N HIS A 144 11.12 -7.66 -5.27
CA HIS A 144 10.38 -8.69 -6.00
C HIS A 144 8.97 -8.87 -5.44
N ILE A 145 8.05 -9.26 -6.32
CA ILE A 145 6.67 -9.57 -5.95
C ILE A 145 6.65 -10.78 -5.00
N ASP A 146 7.34 -11.86 -5.37
CA ASP A 146 7.42 -13.12 -4.64
C ASP A 146 8.78 -13.82 -4.87
N ALA A 147 8.98 -14.96 -4.20
CA ALA A 147 10.20 -15.76 -4.31
C ALA A 147 10.42 -16.31 -5.73
N LEU A 148 9.34 -16.63 -6.46
CA LEU A 148 9.42 -17.15 -7.82
C LEU A 148 9.94 -16.06 -8.78
N SER A 149 9.40 -14.85 -8.69
CA SER A 149 9.84 -13.68 -9.46
C SER A 149 11.31 -13.37 -9.18
N ALA A 150 11.74 -13.48 -7.92
CA ALA A 150 13.15 -13.32 -7.56
C ALA A 150 14.05 -14.40 -8.22
N ALA A 151 13.61 -15.66 -8.24
CA ALA A 151 14.34 -16.74 -8.90
C ALA A 151 14.41 -16.56 -10.42
N VAL A 152 13.31 -16.17 -11.06
CA VAL A 152 13.26 -15.89 -12.49
C VAL A 152 14.22 -14.76 -12.87
N GLN A 153 14.23 -13.67 -12.09
CA GLN A 153 15.15 -12.55 -12.34
C GLN A 153 16.62 -13.00 -12.22
N ARG A 154 16.98 -13.75 -11.17
CA ARG A 154 18.35 -14.27 -11.00
C ARG A 154 18.81 -15.09 -12.19
N ASN A 155 17.97 -16.00 -12.69
CA ASN A 155 18.29 -16.82 -13.87
C ASN A 155 18.49 -15.96 -15.13
N GLN A 156 17.70 -14.90 -15.30
CA GLN A 156 17.83 -13.96 -16.41
C GLN A 156 19.13 -13.16 -16.32
N ASP A 157 19.49 -12.67 -15.13
CA ASP A 157 20.70 -11.92 -14.88
C ASP A 157 21.95 -12.77 -15.14
N GLU A 158 21.95 -14.03 -14.69
CA GLU A 158 23.02 -14.99 -14.96
C GLU A 158 23.19 -15.25 -16.46
N THR A 159 22.08 -15.47 -17.16
CA THR A 159 22.08 -15.66 -18.62
C THR A 159 22.62 -14.42 -19.34
N TYR A 160 22.22 -13.23 -18.92
CA TYR A 160 22.70 -11.97 -19.49
C TYR A 160 24.20 -11.78 -19.25
N ARG A 161 24.68 -12.02 -18.02
CA ARG A 161 26.11 -11.96 -17.68
C ARG A 161 26.94 -12.93 -18.52
N ALA A 162 26.46 -14.16 -18.71
CA ALA A 162 27.13 -15.15 -19.55
C ALA A 162 27.25 -14.67 -21.01
N LYS A 163 26.15 -14.15 -21.58
CA LYS A 163 26.14 -13.59 -22.94
C LYS A 163 27.05 -12.37 -23.08
N LEU A 164 27.08 -11.50 -22.07
CA LEU A 164 27.95 -10.33 -22.06
C LEU A 164 29.42 -10.74 -22.00
N ALA A 165 29.78 -11.70 -21.14
CA ALA A 165 31.14 -12.23 -21.04
C ALA A 165 31.60 -12.87 -22.35
N GLU A 166 30.71 -13.61 -23.04
CA GLU A 166 31.01 -14.18 -24.36
C GLU A 166 31.26 -13.09 -25.42
N ARG A 167 30.45 -12.02 -25.42
CA ARG A 167 30.64 -10.88 -26.34
C ARG A 167 31.95 -10.16 -26.09
N VAL A 168 32.31 -9.94 -24.82
CA VAL A 168 33.57 -9.30 -24.44
C VAL A 168 34.76 -10.16 -24.90
N ARG A 169 34.73 -11.48 -24.66
CA ARG A 169 35.79 -12.40 -25.12
C ARG A 169 35.96 -12.36 -26.64
N LYS A 170 34.85 -12.48 -27.39
CA LYS A 170 34.86 -12.40 -28.86
C LYS A 170 35.37 -11.06 -29.40
N ALA A 171 35.24 -9.98 -28.64
CA ALA A 171 35.76 -8.66 -29.01
C ALA A 171 37.26 -8.51 -28.71
N SER A 172 37.77 -9.18 -27.68
CA SER A 172 39.20 -9.18 -27.32
C SER A 172 40.07 -10.06 -28.22
N ASP A 173 39.48 -11.05 -28.90
CA ASP A 173 40.18 -11.96 -29.82
C ASP A 173 40.31 -11.41 -31.26
N ARG A 174 39.89 -10.16 -31.50
CA ARG A 174 39.96 -9.46 -32.80
C ARG A 174 41.01 -8.37 -32.78
#